data_AF-A0A355BF71-F1
#
_entry.id   AF-A0A355BF71-F1
#
_cell.length_a   1.000
_cell.length_b   1.000
_cell.length_c   1.000
_cell.angle_alpha   90.00
_cell.angle_beta   90.00
_cell.angle_gamma   90.00
#
_symmetry.space_group_name_H-M   'P 1'
#
loop_
_entity.id
_entity.type
_entity.pdbx_description
1 polymer ?
#
loop_
_entity_poly.entity_id
_entity_poly.type
_entity_poly.pdbx_seq_one_letter_code
_entity_poly.pdbx_strand_id
1 'polypeptide(L)' 'PRRYFYPSLNTIHYVSGSKMPISESVASRVLCLPLYAGLEVQDVKKIINIITN' A
#
# COMPACT_ATOMS: atom_id res chain seq x y z
N PRO A 1 0.07 -14.10 2.10
CA PRO A 1 0.78 -12.87 1.66
C PRO A 1 -0.02 -11.64 2.15
N ARG A 2 0.62 -10.65 2.78
CA ARG A 2 -0.09 -9.44 3.24
C ARG A 2 -0.46 -8.59 2.02
N ARG A 3 -1.75 -8.47 1.73
CA ARG A 3 -2.32 -7.56 0.73
C ARG A 3 -2.71 -6.29 1.45
N TYR A 4 -1.83 -5.29 1.47
CA TYR A 4 -2.10 -4.07 2.23
C TYR A 4 -3.27 -3.29 1.64
N PHE A 5 -3.20 -2.96 0.35
CA PHE A 5 -4.27 -2.17 -0.30
C PHE A 5 -4.60 -2.59 -1.74
N TYR A 6 -3.77 -3.42 -2.38
CA TYR A 6 -4.04 -3.93 -3.72
C TYR A 6 -4.31 -5.45 -3.73
N PRO A 7 -5.33 -5.92 -4.47
CA PRO A 7 -6.35 -5.13 -5.17
C PRO A 7 -7.39 -4.56 -4.19
N SER A 8 -8.19 -3.59 -4.64
CA SER A 8 -9.28 -3.04 -3.81
C SER A 8 -10.24 -4.14 -3.37
N LEU A 9 -10.72 -4.11 -2.12
CA LEU A 9 -11.49 -5.19 -1.50
C LEU A 9 -12.71 -5.61 -2.34
N ASN A 10 -13.39 -4.64 -2.95
CA ASN A 10 -14.57 -4.86 -3.79
C ASN A 10 -14.29 -5.61 -5.10
N THR A 11 -13.02 -5.74 -5.50
CA THR A 11 -12.60 -6.47 -6.71
C THR A 11 -12.14 -7.90 -6.43
N ILE A 12 -12.18 -8.33 -5.16
CA ILE A 12 -11.78 -9.67 -4.78
C ILE A 12 -12.90 -10.66 -5.14
N HIS A 13 -12.57 -11.74 -5.86
CA HIS A 13 -13.51 -12.70 -6.45
C HIS A 13 -14.54 -13.34 -5.49
N TYR A 14 -14.27 -13.38 -4.18
CA TYR A 14 -15.20 -13.92 -3.17
C TYR A 14 -15.93 -12.83 -2.38
N VAL A 15 -15.68 -11.55 -2.69
CA VAL A 15 -16.37 -10.40 -2.12
C VAL A 15 -17.29 -9.86 -3.21
N SER A 16 -18.61 -9.91 -2.98
CA SER A 16 -19.61 -9.33 -3.89
C SER A 16 -19.67 -7.80 -3.73
N GLY A 17 -18.57 -7.12 -4.08
CA GLY A 17 -18.44 -5.67 -3.97
C GLY A 17 -19.04 -4.93 -5.16
N SER A 18 -19.62 -3.76 -4.90
CA SER A 18 -20.01 -2.81 -5.95
C SER A 18 -18.77 -2.10 -6.54
N LYS A 19 -18.94 -1.38 -7.65
CA LYS A 19 -17.87 -0.52 -8.19
C LYS A 19 -17.54 0.58 -7.18
N MET A 20 -16.26 0.72 -6.86
CA MET A 20 -15.75 1.70 -5.91
C MET A 20 -14.59 2.47 -6.56
N PRO A 21 -14.85 3.37 -7.53
CA PRO A 21 -13.82 3.94 -8.40
C PRO A 21 -12.74 4.69 -7.62
N ILE A 22 -13.09 5.36 -6.51
CA ILE A 22 -12.11 6.04 -5.65
C ILE A 22 -11.21 5.01 -4.94
N SER A 23 -11.79 3.96 -4.35
CA SER A 23 -11.04 2.90 -3.67
C SER A 23 -10.13 2.16 -4.64
N GLU A 24 -10.64 1.78 -5.81
CA GLU A 24 -9.89 1.13 -6.89
C GLU A 24 -8.71 2.00 -7.36
N SER A 25 -8.96 3.30 -7.55
CA SER A 25 -7.94 4.26 -7.95
C SER A 25 -6.83 4.41 -6.90
N VAL A 26 -7.19 4.49 -5.61
CA VAL A 26 -6.21 4.59 -4.51
C VAL A 26 -5.43 3.29 -4.34
N ALA A 27 -6.11 2.14 -4.31
CA ALA A 27 -5.52 0.82 -4.20
C ALA A 27 -4.45 0.56 -5.27
N SER A 28 -4.65 1.06 -6.49
CA SER A 28 -3.71 0.89 -7.60
C SER A 28 -2.42 1.72 -7.52
N ARG A 29 -2.37 2.76 -6.66
CA ARG A 29 -1.25 3.73 -6.60
C ARG A 29 -0.63 3.88 -5.21
N VAL A 30 -1.29 3.40 -4.17
CA VAL A 30 -0.79 3.52 -2.80
C VAL A 30 0.44 2.64 -2.59
N LEU A 31 1.46 3.21 -1.95
CA LEU A 31 2.69 2.52 -1.56
C LEU A 31 2.72 2.37 -0.04
N CYS A 32 2.95 1.16 0.48
CA CYS A 32 3.14 0.92 1.90
C CYS A 32 4.62 0.92 2.24
N LEU A 33 5.02 1.79 3.17
CA LEU A 33 6.38 1.84 3.67
C LEU A 33 6.49 1.10 5.01
N PRO A 34 7.67 0.55 5.34
CA PRO A 34 7.92 -0.05 6.64
C PRO A 34 7.66 0.94 7.79
N LEU A 35 6.87 0.52 8.78
CA LEU A 35 6.62 1.27 10.00
C LEU A 35 6.48 0.28 11.17
N TYR A 36 7.48 0.22 12.05
CA TYR A 36 7.50 -0.67 13.21
C TYR A 36 8.47 -0.15 14.28
N ALA A 37 8.30 -0.63 15.51
CA ALA A 37 9.18 -0.29 16.62
C ALA A 37 10.59 -0.83 16.37
N GLY A 38 11.60 0.03 16.48
CA GLY A 38 13.01 -0.33 16.18
C GLY A 38 13.41 -0.12 14.73
N LEU A 39 12.59 0.52 13.89
CA LEU A 39 13.02 0.99 12.58
C LEU A 39 14.11 2.06 12.75
N GLU A 40 15.31 1.78 12.25
CA GLU A 40 16.45 2.69 12.41
C GLU A 40 16.32 3.93 11.53
N VAL A 41 16.81 5.07 12.04
CA VAL A 41 16.81 6.33 11.28
C VAL A 41 17.62 6.22 9.98
N GLN A 42 18.66 5.38 9.95
CA GLN A 42 19.45 5.13 8.75
C GLN A 42 18.63 4.44 7.66
N ASP A 43 17.81 3.45 8.03
CA ASP A 43 16.89 2.78 7.12
C ASP A 43 15.79 3.73 6.60
N VAL A 44 15.24 4.59 7.48
CA VAL A 44 14.29 5.62 7.06
C VAL A 44 14.91 6.55 5.99
N LYS A 45 16.14 7.02 6.22
CA LYS A 45 16.86 7.84 5.24
C LYS A 45 17.10 7.11 3.93
N LYS A 46 17.46 5.83 3.98
CA LYS A 46 17.63 4.99 2.79
C LYS A 46 16.32 4.87 2.01
N ILE A 47 15.20 4.63 2.68
CA ILE A 47 13.87 4.58 2.06
C ILE A 47 13.54 5.91 1.38
N ILE A 48 13.74 7.03 2.08
CA ILE A 48 13.50 8.38 1.52
C ILE A 48 14.34 8.62 0.27
N ASN A 49 15.63 8.28 0.31
CA ASN A 49 16.52 8.45 -0.82
C ASN A 49 16.12 7.57 -2.02
N ILE A 50 15.59 6.36 -1.79
CA ILE A 50 15.11 5.49 -2.88
C ILE A 50 13.84 6.06 -3.53
N ILE A 51 12.96 6.71 -2.76
CA ILE A 51 11.68 7.23 -3.26
C ILE A 51 11.85 8.58 -3.98
N THR A 52 12.83 9.38 -3.55
CA THR A 52 13.00 10.76 -4.02
C THR A 52 13.97 10.89 -5.20
N ASN A 53 14.79 9.86 -5.46
CA ASN A 53 15.64 9.78 -6.66
C ASN A 53 14.88 9.14 -7.82
#